data_AF-A0A7J2HMP8-F1
#
_entry.id   AF-A0A7J2HMP8-F1
#
_cell.length_a   1.000
_cell.length_b   1.000
_cell.length_c   1.000
_cell.angle_alpha   90.00
_cell.angle_beta   90.00
_cell.angle_gamma   90.00
#
_symmetry.space_group_name_H-M   'P 1'
#
loop_
_entity.id
_entity.type
_entity.pdbx_description
1 polymer ?
#
loop_
_entity_poly.entity_id
_entity_poly.type
_entity_poly.pdbx_seq_one_letter_code
_entity_poly.pdbx_strand_id
1 'polypeptide(L)'
;PALGSIASMRGGKINESVHYLSEKDYGILTEHIRALYRRLRTRINDDAAWEWFGVDTGSNLIQRASEMFREATYAAANPRDVAHMITENIRKLRDLRIKKHAILKTTAALFAGITFGIAFSVYISLLISNHLNDLWLEAGDPFKNVSEERIDIGAIITTVPPETFTTIYFIVFIVLMIHSFILAFTIKALRGSHTLLTFLYFVPFVWTVAITAVGVKIALGGYLGM
;
A
#
# COMPACT_ATOMS: atom_id res chain seq x y z
N PRO A 1 -18.82 -23.92 2.42
CA PRO A 1 -20.19 -24.09 2.95
C PRO A 1 -21.05 -25.17 2.25
N ALA A 2 -21.12 -25.21 0.91
CA ALA A 2 -22.00 -26.13 0.18
C ALA A 2 -21.75 -27.62 0.51
N LEU A 3 -20.48 -28.05 0.56
CA LEU A 3 -20.09 -29.42 0.92
C LEU A 3 -20.68 -29.88 2.26
N GLY A 4 -20.47 -29.09 3.33
CA GLY A 4 -20.94 -29.44 4.67
C GLY A 4 -22.46 -29.43 4.81
N SER A 5 -23.16 -28.49 4.15
CA SER A 5 -24.62 -28.51 4.13
C SER A 5 -25.18 -29.75 3.44
N ILE A 6 -24.60 -30.17 2.31
CA ILE A 6 -25.05 -31.36 1.58
C ILE A 6 -24.71 -32.63 2.37
N ALA A 7 -23.52 -32.68 3.00
CA ALA A 7 -23.11 -33.80 3.83
C ALA A 7 -24.02 -33.98 5.04
N SER A 8 -24.38 -32.89 5.71
CA SER A 8 -25.34 -32.93 6.82
C SER A 8 -26.73 -33.38 6.36
N MET A 9 -27.23 -32.87 5.22
CA MET A 9 -28.53 -33.29 4.64
C MET A 9 -28.55 -34.77 4.24
N ARG A 10 -27.41 -35.34 3.82
CA ARG A 10 -27.27 -36.75 3.41
C ARG A 10 -26.81 -37.67 4.55
N GLY A 11 -26.99 -37.27 5.80
CA GLY A 11 -26.69 -38.11 6.97
C GLY A 11 -25.20 -38.41 7.17
N GLY A 12 -24.32 -37.44 6.84
CA GLY A 12 -22.87 -37.57 6.98
C GLY A 12 -22.17 -38.22 5.80
N LYS A 13 -22.90 -38.55 4.72
CA LYS A 13 -22.30 -39.17 3.52
C LYS A 13 -21.52 -38.17 2.68
N ILE A 14 -20.22 -38.10 2.92
CA ILE A 14 -19.30 -37.16 2.24
C ILE A 14 -19.21 -37.47 0.74
N ASN A 15 -19.08 -38.74 0.33
CA ASN A 15 -18.90 -39.11 -1.09
C ASN A 15 -20.09 -38.70 -1.96
N GLU A 16 -21.31 -38.85 -1.45
CA GLU A 16 -22.53 -38.39 -2.13
C GLU A 16 -22.60 -36.85 -2.22
N SER A 17 -22.01 -36.16 -1.25
CA SER A 17 -21.95 -34.69 -1.23
C SER A 17 -20.95 -34.16 -2.23
N VAL A 18 -19.78 -34.81 -2.33
CA VAL A 18 -18.77 -34.49 -3.35
C VAL A 18 -19.30 -34.82 -4.75
N HIS A 19 -20.10 -35.88 -4.92
CA HIS A 19 -20.77 -36.17 -6.18
C HIS A 19 -21.63 -35.00 -6.65
N TYR A 20 -22.52 -34.50 -5.78
CA TYR A 20 -23.39 -33.37 -6.12
C TYR A 20 -22.58 -32.10 -6.44
N LEU A 21 -21.45 -31.87 -5.76
CA LEU A 21 -20.56 -30.76 -6.12
C LEU A 21 -19.93 -30.99 -7.50
N SER A 22 -19.53 -32.21 -7.84
CA SER A 22 -18.89 -32.51 -9.13
C SER A 22 -19.77 -32.24 -10.36
N GLU A 23 -21.09 -32.16 -10.17
CA GLU A 23 -22.08 -31.83 -11.20
C GLU A 23 -22.20 -30.33 -11.47
N LYS A 24 -21.76 -29.47 -10.54
CA LYS A 24 -21.80 -28.02 -10.68
C LYS A 24 -20.51 -27.48 -11.29
N ASP A 25 -20.62 -26.33 -11.95
CA ASP A 25 -19.47 -25.61 -12.49
C ASP A 25 -18.91 -24.60 -11.47
N TYR A 26 -17.62 -24.77 -11.16
CA TYR A 26 -16.77 -23.94 -10.32
C TYR A 26 -15.56 -23.38 -11.09
N GLY A 27 -15.61 -23.38 -12.43
CA GLY A 27 -14.51 -22.98 -13.30
C GLY A 27 -13.32 -23.93 -13.18
N ILE A 28 -12.13 -23.38 -12.90
CA ILE A 28 -10.89 -24.17 -12.80
C ILE A 28 -10.95 -25.26 -11.73
N LEU A 29 -11.80 -25.11 -10.71
CA LEU A 29 -11.91 -26.08 -9.61
C LEU A 29 -12.77 -27.30 -9.98
N THR A 30 -13.58 -27.20 -11.05
CA THR A 30 -14.52 -28.25 -11.47
C THR A 30 -13.81 -29.57 -11.76
N GLU A 31 -12.70 -29.53 -12.49
CA GLU A 31 -11.94 -30.73 -12.84
C GLU A 31 -11.33 -31.41 -11.60
N HIS A 32 -10.78 -30.63 -10.69
CA HIS A 32 -10.22 -31.13 -9.44
C HIS A 32 -11.29 -31.77 -8.54
N ILE A 33 -12.49 -31.17 -8.44
CA ILE A 33 -13.62 -31.76 -7.69
C ILE A 33 -14.08 -33.07 -8.33
N ARG A 34 -14.15 -33.15 -9.67
CA ARG A 34 -14.47 -34.39 -10.39
C ARG A 34 -13.40 -35.46 -10.20
N ALA A 35 -12.11 -35.09 -10.18
CA ALA A 35 -11.01 -36.00 -9.88
C ALA A 35 -11.10 -36.55 -8.45
N LEU A 36 -11.37 -35.69 -7.46
CA LEU A 36 -11.63 -36.10 -6.08
C LEU A 36 -12.81 -37.07 -6.00
N TYR A 37 -13.94 -36.75 -6.63
CA TYR A 37 -15.11 -37.66 -6.66
C TYR A 37 -14.75 -39.03 -7.24
N ARG A 38 -14.02 -39.07 -8.38
CA ARG A 38 -13.58 -40.33 -9.00
C ARG A 38 -12.72 -41.17 -8.05
N ARG A 39 -11.80 -40.53 -7.30
CA ARG A 39 -10.96 -41.22 -6.32
C ARG A 39 -11.76 -41.73 -5.13
N LEU A 40 -12.61 -40.90 -4.51
CA LEU A 40 -13.47 -41.31 -3.40
C LEU A 40 -14.44 -42.43 -3.77
N ARG A 41 -14.89 -42.49 -5.04
CA ARG A 41 -15.75 -43.58 -5.52
C ARG A 41 -15.03 -44.93 -5.58
N THR A 42 -13.71 -44.95 -5.77
CA THR A 42 -12.92 -46.19 -5.82
C THR A 42 -12.78 -46.86 -4.45
N ARG A 43 -12.98 -46.12 -3.35
CA ARG A 43 -12.87 -46.59 -1.96
C ARG A 43 -11.52 -47.27 -1.62
N ILE A 44 -10.47 -46.97 -2.38
CA ILE A 44 -9.13 -47.51 -2.13
C ILE A 44 -8.53 -46.85 -0.88
N ASN A 45 -8.46 -45.52 -0.88
CA ASN A 45 -7.95 -44.73 0.23
C ASN A 45 -8.53 -43.31 0.17
N ASP A 46 -9.48 -43.01 1.05
CA ASP A 46 -10.16 -41.72 1.11
C ASP A 46 -9.21 -40.62 1.61
N ASP A 47 -8.29 -40.93 2.52
CA ASP A 47 -7.28 -39.99 3.04
C ASP A 47 -6.37 -39.50 1.92
N ALA A 48 -5.81 -40.44 1.17
CA ALA A 48 -4.98 -40.13 0.01
C ALA A 48 -5.79 -39.36 -1.03
N ALA A 49 -7.06 -39.68 -1.26
CA ALA A 49 -7.90 -38.96 -2.21
C ALA A 49 -8.04 -37.45 -1.86
N TRP A 50 -8.22 -37.14 -0.57
CA TRP A 50 -8.29 -35.77 -0.07
C TRP A 50 -6.94 -35.04 -0.13
N GLU A 51 -5.85 -35.75 0.17
CA GLU A 51 -4.48 -35.21 0.06
C GLU A 51 -4.15 -34.86 -1.40
N TRP A 52 -4.38 -35.79 -2.33
CA TRP A 52 -4.19 -35.57 -3.76
C TRP A 52 -5.07 -34.44 -4.31
N PHE A 53 -6.26 -34.22 -3.76
CA PHE A 53 -7.08 -33.05 -4.14
C PHE A 53 -6.41 -31.74 -3.73
N GLY A 54 -5.83 -31.66 -2.53
CA GLY A 54 -5.04 -30.50 -2.11
C GLY A 54 -3.86 -30.24 -3.06
N VAL A 55 -3.10 -31.29 -3.37
CA VAL A 55 -1.92 -31.24 -4.26
C VAL A 55 -2.30 -30.82 -5.69
N ASP A 56 -3.33 -31.45 -6.28
CA ASP A 56 -3.76 -31.17 -7.65
C ASP A 56 -4.21 -29.72 -7.85
N THR A 57 -4.79 -29.10 -6.81
CA THR A 57 -5.23 -27.70 -6.89
C THR A 57 -4.08 -26.69 -6.80
N GLY A 58 -2.88 -27.12 -6.41
CA GLY A 58 -1.71 -26.25 -6.22
C GLY A 58 -1.89 -25.16 -5.15
N SER A 59 -2.93 -25.25 -4.32
CA SER A 59 -3.30 -24.22 -3.36
C SER A 59 -3.18 -24.72 -1.93
N ASN A 60 -2.17 -24.24 -1.21
CA ASN A 60 -1.99 -24.54 0.21
C ASN A 60 -3.26 -24.17 1.04
N LEU A 61 -4.01 -23.14 0.63
CA LEU A 61 -5.25 -22.78 1.33
C LEU A 61 -6.34 -23.86 1.17
N ILE A 62 -6.48 -24.43 -0.03
CA ILE A 62 -7.44 -25.50 -0.31
C ILE A 62 -6.99 -26.78 0.40
N GLN A 63 -5.70 -27.10 0.33
CA GLN A 63 -5.12 -28.25 1.04
C GLN A 63 -5.42 -28.19 2.54
N ARG A 64 -5.10 -27.08 3.21
CA ARG A 64 -5.39 -26.90 4.65
C ARG A 64 -6.88 -26.96 4.97
N ALA A 65 -7.72 -26.38 4.11
CA ALA A 65 -9.17 -26.43 4.28
C ALA A 65 -9.71 -27.87 4.18
N SER A 66 -9.19 -28.65 3.24
CA SER A 66 -9.54 -30.06 3.07
C SER A 66 -9.03 -30.92 4.22
N GLU A 67 -7.80 -30.70 4.70
CA GLU A 67 -7.24 -31.35 5.89
C GLU A 67 -8.12 -31.08 7.13
N MET A 68 -8.45 -29.82 7.41
CA MET A 68 -9.32 -29.44 8.53
C MET A 68 -10.71 -30.06 8.42
N PHE A 69 -11.30 -30.09 7.21
CA PHE A 69 -12.61 -30.69 7.01
C PHE A 69 -12.57 -32.20 7.27
N ARG A 70 -11.55 -32.88 6.72
CA ARG A 70 -11.32 -34.32 6.87
C ARG A 70 -11.15 -34.70 8.35
N GLU A 71 -10.22 -34.06 9.06
CA GLU A 71 -9.94 -34.34 10.48
C GLU A 71 -11.17 -34.12 11.36
N ALA A 72 -11.91 -33.05 11.12
CA ALA A 72 -13.13 -32.79 11.87
C ALA A 72 -14.24 -33.81 11.56
N THR A 73 -14.35 -34.29 10.32
CA THR A 73 -15.29 -35.37 9.99
C THR A 73 -14.87 -36.72 10.59
N TYR A 74 -13.58 -37.01 10.71
CA TYR A 74 -13.08 -38.19 11.45
C TYR A 74 -13.40 -38.13 12.94
N ALA A 75 -13.36 -36.94 13.53
CA ALA A 75 -13.78 -36.70 14.90
C ALA A 75 -15.31 -36.72 15.10
N ALA A 76 -16.08 -37.16 14.09
CA ALA A 76 -17.54 -37.17 14.08
C ALA A 76 -18.19 -35.80 14.33
N ALA A 77 -17.49 -34.69 14.05
CA ALA A 77 -18.06 -33.36 14.14
C ALA A 77 -19.09 -33.14 13.03
N ASN A 78 -20.09 -32.28 13.29
CA ASN A 78 -21.10 -31.95 12.30
C ASN A 78 -20.46 -31.31 11.04
N PRO A 79 -20.54 -31.95 9.85
CA PRO A 79 -19.91 -31.44 8.64
C PRO A 79 -20.37 -30.04 8.23
N ARG A 80 -21.62 -29.68 8.56
CA ARG A 80 -22.18 -28.35 8.26
C ARG A 80 -21.49 -27.25 9.04
N ASP A 81 -21.33 -27.46 10.35
CA ASP A 81 -20.76 -26.47 11.26
C ASP A 81 -19.27 -26.30 10.99
N VAL A 82 -18.57 -27.41 10.76
CA VAL A 82 -17.16 -27.43 10.34
C VAL A 82 -16.96 -26.68 9.03
N ALA A 83 -17.76 -27.00 8.00
CA ALA A 83 -17.65 -26.32 6.71
C ALA A 83 -17.96 -24.82 6.83
N HIS A 84 -18.88 -24.42 7.72
CA HIS A 84 -19.16 -23.02 8.01
C HIS A 84 -17.95 -22.33 8.66
N MET A 85 -17.36 -22.93 9.70
CA MET A 85 -16.16 -22.42 10.37
C MET A 85 -14.97 -22.25 9.41
N ILE A 86 -14.71 -23.26 8.57
CA ILE A 86 -13.62 -23.21 7.57
C ILE A 86 -13.88 -22.09 6.55
N THR A 87 -15.12 -21.96 6.09
CA THR A 87 -15.50 -20.88 5.15
C THR A 87 -15.28 -19.51 5.77
N GLU A 88 -15.65 -19.33 7.04
CA GLU A 88 -15.49 -18.07 7.75
C GLU A 88 -14.00 -17.75 8.01
N ASN A 89 -13.17 -18.75 8.30
CA ASN A 89 -11.72 -18.57 8.41
C ASN A 89 -11.11 -18.13 7.08
N ILE A 90 -11.45 -18.81 5.97
CA ILE A 90 -10.98 -18.44 4.62
C ILE A 90 -11.41 -17.01 4.27
N ARG A 91 -12.66 -16.64 4.58
CA ARG A 91 -13.18 -15.28 4.39
C ARG A 91 -12.34 -14.26 5.17
N LYS A 92 -12.11 -14.49 6.47
CA LYS A 92 -11.27 -13.61 7.31
C LYS A 92 -9.85 -13.50 6.78
N LEU A 93 -9.21 -14.59 6.37
CA LEU A 93 -7.87 -14.57 5.78
C LEU A 93 -7.83 -13.73 4.51
N ARG A 94 -8.80 -13.89 3.62
CA ARG A 94 -8.94 -13.06 2.41
C ARG A 94 -9.12 -11.59 2.78
N ASP A 95 -10.01 -11.28 3.70
CA ASP A 95 -10.33 -9.91 4.09
C ASP A 95 -9.12 -9.24 4.74
N LEU A 96 -8.34 -9.97 5.55
CA LEU A 96 -7.06 -9.49 6.09
C LEU A 96 -6.03 -9.19 4.99
N ARG A 97 -5.93 -10.04 3.96
CA ARG A 97 -5.03 -9.79 2.81
C ARG A 97 -5.47 -8.55 2.03
N ILE A 98 -6.76 -8.42 1.73
CA ILE A 98 -7.32 -7.25 1.04
C ILE A 98 -7.09 -5.98 1.87
N LYS A 99 -7.39 -6.03 3.17
CA LYS A 99 -7.19 -4.91 4.10
C LYS A 99 -5.72 -4.51 4.17
N LYS A 100 -4.79 -5.47 4.25
CA LYS A 100 -3.34 -5.20 4.21
C LYS A 100 -2.95 -4.49 2.92
N HIS A 101 -3.40 -4.96 1.77
CA HIS A 101 -3.11 -4.31 0.48
C HIS A 101 -3.74 -2.92 0.37
N ALA A 102 -4.95 -2.73 0.88
CA ALA A 102 -5.61 -1.43 0.91
C ALA A 102 -4.82 -0.43 1.77
N ILE A 103 -4.45 -0.80 3.00
CA ILE A 103 -3.63 0.02 3.90
C ILE A 103 -2.32 0.43 3.22
N LEU A 104 -1.61 -0.50 2.58
CA LEU A 104 -0.35 -0.18 1.89
C LEU A 104 -0.54 0.82 0.75
N LYS A 105 -1.61 0.68 -0.05
CA LYS A 105 -1.92 1.60 -1.14
C LYS A 105 -2.31 2.98 -0.62
N THR A 106 -3.18 3.05 0.39
CA THR A 106 -3.62 4.33 0.95
C THR A 106 -2.50 5.05 1.68
N THR A 107 -1.66 4.34 2.45
CA THR A 107 -0.48 4.94 3.10
C THR A 107 0.51 5.49 2.07
N ALA A 108 0.79 4.76 0.99
CA ALA A 108 1.69 5.24 -0.06
C ALA A 108 1.15 6.53 -0.73
N ALA A 109 -0.14 6.57 -1.04
CA ALA A 109 -0.78 7.76 -1.61
C ALA A 109 -0.79 8.95 -0.63
N LEU A 110 -1.10 8.70 0.65
CA LEU A 110 -1.07 9.72 1.70
C LEU A 110 0.33 10.31 1.85
N PHE A 111 1.36 9.46 1.90
CA PHE A 111 2.75 9.90 2.01
C PHE A 111 3.22 10.68 0.79
N ALA A 112 2.78 10.32 -0.42
CA ALA A 112 3.03 11.12 -1.61
C ALA A 112 2.41 12.52 -1.49
N GLY A 113 1.16 12.60 -1.03
CA GLY A 113 0.46 13.88 -0.82
C GLY A 113 1.12 14.76 0.24
N ILE A 114 1.53 14.19 1.37
CA ILE A 114 2.26 14.91 2.43
C ILE A 114 3.62 15.40 1.92
N THR A 115 4.37 14.54 1.23
CA THR A 115 5.68 14.90 0.66
C THR A 115 5.53 16.06 -0.33
N PHE A 116 4.53 15.99 -1.22
CA PHE A 116 4.20 17.05 -2.16
C PHE A 116 3.84 18.35 -1.43
N GLY A 117 2.93 18.29 -0.44
CA GLY A 117 2.48 19.48 0.28
C GLY A 117 3.60 20.19 1.04
N ILE A 118 4.46 19.43 1.74
CA ILE A 118 5.62 19.98 2.45
C ILE A 118 6.61 20.57 1.45
N ALA A 119 6.98 19.83 0.40
CA ALA A 119 7.91 20.31 -0.61
C ALA A 119 7.40 21.59 -1.29
N PHE A 120 6.12 21.60 -1.66
CA PHE A 120 5.48 22.75 -2.30
C PHE A 120 5.51 23.98 -1.39
N SER A 121 5.06 23.86 -0.13
CA SER A 121 5.04 24.97 0.81
C SER A 121 6.44 25.55 1.05
N VAL A 122 7.45 24.70 1.26
CA VAL A 122 8.82 25.17 1.52
C VAL A 122 9.43 25.81 0.28
N TYR A 123 9.30 25.20 -0.91
CA TYR A 123 9.87 25.78 -2.13
C TYR A 123 9.21 27.09 -2.55
N ILE A 124 7.89 27.21 -2.38
CA ILE A 124 7.16 28.47 -2.61
C ILE A 124 7.69 29.56 -1.68
N SER A 125 7.80 29.25 -0.39
CA SER A 125 8.30 30.20 0.61
C SER A 125 9.70 30.70 0.24
N LEU A 126 10.63 29.79 -0.07
CA LEU A 126 11.99 30.14 -0.46
C LEU A 126 12.06 30.96 -1.75
N LEU A 127 11.22 30.63 -2.75
CA LEU A 127 11.22 31.34 -4.02
C LEU A 127 10.75 32.78 -3.84
N ILE A 128 9.67 32.97 -3.08
CA ILE A 128 9.15 34.31 -2.75
C ILE A 128 10.17 35.09 -1.94
N SER A 129 10.80 34.46 -0.94
CA SER A 129 11.86 35.11 -0.15
C SER A 129 13.05 35.54 -1.01
N ASN A 130 13.50 34.68 -1.94
CA ASN A 130 14.57 35.04 -2.86
C ASN A 130 14.16 36.20 -3.78
N HIS A 131 12.95 36.15 -4.35
CA HIS A 131 12.47 37.22 -5.22
C HIS A 131 12.35 38.56 -4.50
N LEU A 132 11.76 38.57 -3.29
CA LEU A 132 11.65 39.79 -2.50
C LEU A 132 13.04 40.36 -2.27
N ASN A 133 14.02 39.52 -1.90
CA ASN A 133 15.40 39.94 -1.72
C ASN A 133 16.01 40.56 -3.00
N ASP A 134 15.75 39.98 -4.16
CA ASP A 134 16.20 40.52 -5.45
C ASP A 134 15.56 41.89 -5.74
N LEU A 135 14.26 42.05 -5.50
CA LEU A 135 13.56 43.34 -5.62
C LEU A 135 14.15 44.41 -4.69
N TRP A 136 14.52 44.05 -3.45
CA TRP A 136 15.16 44.97 -2.51
C TRP A 136 16.57 45.38 -2.96
N LEU A 137 17.33 44.48 -3.58
CA LEU A 137 18.64 44.77 -4.15
C LEU A 137 18.55 45.69 -5.38
N GLU A 138 17.56 45.46 -6.26
CA GLU A 138 17.37 46.23 -7.49
C GLU A 138 16.76 47.62 -7.25
N ALA A 139 15.76 47.72 -6.37
CA ALA A 139 15.08 48.99 -6.10
C ALA A 139 15.98 50.01 -5.37
N GLY A 140 17.00 49.53 -4.64
CA GLY A 140 17.64 50.31 -3.56
C GLY A 140 16.62 50.61 -2.46
N ASP A 141 17.06 50.90 -1.22
CA ASP A 141 16.13 51.08 -0.08
C ASP A 141 14.99 52.08 -0.41
N PRO A 142 13.77 51.59 -0.72
CA PRO A 142 12.67 52.42 -1.17
C PRO A 142 12.10 53.27 -0.03
N PHE A 143 12.53 53.01 1.20
CA PHE A 143 12.15 53.74 2.41
C PHE A 143 13.23 54.69 2.89
N LYS A 144 14.35 54.85 2.17
CA LYS A 144 15.43 55.79 2.52
C LYS A 144 14.95 57.23 2.70
N ASN A 145 13.88 57.63 2.00
CA ASN A 145 13.24 58.94 2.11
C ASN A 145 12.08 59.00 3.13
N VAL A 146 11.69 57.86 3.70
CA VAL A 146 10.61 57.71 4.71
C VAL A 146 11.19 57.47 6.11
N SER A 147 12.43 56.96 6.19
CA SER A 147 13.15 56.61 7.41
C SER A 147 13.73 57.79 8.19
N GLU A 148 13.63 59.04 7.70
CA GLU A 148 14.14 60.20 8.44
C GLU A 148 13.30 60.56 9.68
N GLU A 149 12.02 60.16 9.79
CA GLU A 149 11.15 60.71 10.84
C GLU A 149 10.54 59.73 11.86
N ARG A 150 10.53 58.39 11.70
CA ARG A 150 9.97 57.55 12.80
C ARG A 150 10.29 56.06 12.90
N ILE A 151 10.69 55.35 11.84
CA ILE A 151 10.98 53.91 11.90
C ILE A 151 12.13 53.56 10.95
N ASP A 152 13.24 53.07 11.48
CA ASP A 152 14.34 52.48 10.71
C ASP A 152 13.93 51.07 10.24
N ILE A 153 13.16 51.04 9.15
CA ILE A 153 12.72 49.79 8.50
C ILE A 153 13.92 49.08 7.83
N GLY A 154 14.98 49.81 7.48
CA GLY A 154 16.20 49.29 6.87
C GLY A 154 17.00 48.36 7.80
N ALA A 155 16.96 48.60 9.12
CA ALA A 155 17.60 47.72 10.10
C ALA A 155 16.87 46.37 10.32
N ILE A 156 15.58 46.28 9.98
CA ILE A 156 14.76 45.07 10.19
C ILE A 156 14.76 44.15 8.96
N ILE A 157 14.94 44.71 7.76
CA ILE A 157 14.95 43.96 6.50
C ILE A 157 16.33 44.12 5.85
N THR A 158 17.28 43.29 6.29
CA THR A 158 18.61 43.22 5.66
C THR A 158 18.56 42.32 4.44
N THR A 159 19.20 42.76 3.35
CA THR A 159 19.33 41.93 2.16
C THR A 159 20.27 40.76 2.44
N VAL A 160 19.86 39.59 1.99
CA VAL A 160 20.60 38.33 2.15
C VAL A 160 21.42 38.09 0.87
N PRO A 161 22.72 37.75 0.97
CA PRO A 161 23.51 37.43 -0.21
C PRO A 161 22.89 36.27 -1.01
N PRO A 162 22.84 36.34 -2.36
CA PRO A 162 22.24 35.30 -3.21
C PRO A 162 22.82 33.88 -2.99
N GLU A 163 24.09 33.78 -2.60
CA GLU A 163 24.73 32.49 -2.30
C GLU A 163 24.10 31.77 -1.09
N THR A 164 23.54 32.52 -0.14
CA THR A 164 22.86 31.97 1.03
C THR A 164 21.58 31.24 0.62
N PHE A 165 20.81 31.79 -0.32
CA PHE A 165 19.60 31.14 -0.83
C PHE A 165 19.93 29.83 -1.53
N THR A 166 20.98 29.81 -2.36
CA THR A 166 21.46 28.58 -3.02
C THR A 166 21.81 27.50 -1.98
N THR A 167 22.49 27.89 -0.91
CA THR A 167 22.83 26.98 0.20
C THR A 167 21.57 26.46 0.92
N ILE A 168 20.60 27.32 1.20
CA ILE A 168 19.34 26.93 1.84
C ILE A 168 18.54 25.96 0.95
N TYR A 169 18.46 26.21 -0.37
CA TYR A 169 17.81 25.30 -1.31
C TYR A 169 18.43 23.90 -1.26
N PHE A 170 19.76 23.81 -1.20
CA PHE A 170 20.47 22.53 -1.11
C PHE A 170 20.20 21.81 0.22
N ILE A 171 20.25 22.53 1.34
CA ILE A 171 19.93 21.99 2.68
C ILE A 171 18.50 21.45 2.71
N VAL A 172 17.54 22.23 2.22
CA VAL A 172 16.13 21.83 2.18
C VAL A 172 15.92 20.60 1.31
N PHE A 173 16.59 20.51 0.16
CA PHE A 173 16.55 19.31 -0.66
C PHE A 173 17.05 18.07 0.09
N ILE A 174 18.16 18.17 0.82
CA ILE A 174 18.68 17.08 1.65
C ILE A 174 17.70 16.70 2.75
N VAL A 175 17.10 17.67 3.45
CA VAL A 175 16.11 17.42 4.50
C VAL A 175 14.89 16.68 3.94
N LEU A 176 14.40 17.10 2.77
CA LEU A 176 13.28 16.43 2.09
C LEU A 176 13.65 15.03 1.59
N MET A 177 14.91 14.81 1.18
CA MET A 177 15.41 13.49 0.84
C MET A 177 15.43 12.55 2.06
N ILE A 178 15.88 13.03 3.23
CA ILE A 178 15.82 12.26 4.49
C ILE A 178 14.37 11.96 4.86
N HIS A 179 13.47 12.94 4.73
CA HIS A 179 12.03 12.75 4.93
C HIS A 179 11.46 11.64 4.02
N SER A 180 11.78 11.67 2.72
CA SER A 180 11.38 10.62 1.76
C SER A 180 11.91 9.25 2.16
N PHE A 181 13.14 9.17 2.69
CA PHE A 181 13.72 7.91 3.17
C PHE A 181 12.96 7.34 4.38
N ILE A 182 12.62 8.19 5.35
CA ILE A 182 11.86 7.79 6.55
C ILE A 182 10.46 7.27 6.15
N LEU A 183 9.78 7.95 5.21
CA LEU A 183 8.47 7.52 4.72
C LEU A 183 8.54 6.19 3.95
N ALA A 184 9.55 6.02 3.10
CA ALA A 184 9.78 4.77 2.39
C ALA A 184 10.09 3.60 3.34
N PHE A 185 10.87 3.85 4.39
CA PHE A 185 11.14 2.87 5.43
C PHE A 185 9.87 2.48 6.20
N THR A 186 9.01 3.46 6.49
CA THR A 186 7.71 3.23 7.16
C THR A 186 6.80 2.33 6.32
N ILE A 187 6.72 2.55 5.01
CA ILE A 187 5.95 1.66 4.10
C ILE A 187 6.51 0.23 4.13
N LYS A 188 7.84 0.07 4.14
CA LYS A 188 8.48 -1.23 4.27
C LYS A 188 8.13 -1.90 5.60
N ALA A 189 8.13 -1.15 6.71
CA ALA A 189 7.75 -1.66 8.03
C ALA A 189 6.30 -2.17 8.04
N LEU A 190 5.36 -1.42 7.45
CA LEU A 190 3.95 -1.82 7.31
C LEU A 190 3.77 -3.06 6.42
N ARG A 191 4.60 -3.22 5.38
CA ARG A 191 4.52 -4.36 4.47
C ARG A 191 5.11 -5.63 5.08
N GLY A 192 6.12 -5.51 5.93
CA GLY A 192 6.88 -6.62 6.49
C GLY A 192 7.74 -7.35 5.46
N SER A 193 8.28 -6.63 4.47
CA SER A 193 9.04 -7.20 3.33
C SER A 193 10.54 -6.95 3.44
N HIS A 194 11.30 -7.44 2.46
CA HIS A 194 12.75 -7.27 2.37
C HIS A 194 13.16 -5.79 2.33
N THR A 195 14.34 -5.47 2.88
CA THR A 195 14.84 -4.10 3.02
C THR A 195 15.06 -3.37 1.68
N LEU A 196 15.45 -4.10 0.64
CA LEU A 196 15.66 -3.52 -0.71
C LEU A 196 14.40 -2.85 -1.28
N LEU A 197 13.22 -3.26 -0.84
CA LEU A 197 11.97 -2.66 -1.29
C LEU A 197 11.82 -1.20 -0.82
N THR A 198 12.55 -0.78 0.21
CA THR A 198 12.58 0.62 0.65
C THR A 198 13.01 1.55 -0.50
N PHE A 199 13.99 1.14 -1.32
CA PHE A 199 14.44 1.95 -2.45
C PHE A 199 13.37 2.16 -3.51
N LEU A 200 12.47 1.18 -3.70
CA LEU A 200 11.37 1.27 -4.66
C LEU A 200 10.37 2.39 -4.29
N TYR A 201 10.16 2.67 -3.00
CA TYR A 201 9.30 3.76 -2.55
C TYR A 201 10.06 5.08 -2.36
N PHE A 202 11.34 5.00 -2.00
CA PHE A 202 12.20 6.17 -1.82
C PHE A 202 12.35 6.98 -3.10
N VAL A 203 12.67 6.32 -4.22
CA VAL A 203 12.95 7.01 -5.49
C VAL A 203 11.74 7.84 -5.94
N PRO A 204 10.51 7.31 -6.04
CA PRO A 204 9.33 8.12 -6.40
C PRO A 204 9.09 9.33 -5.50
N PHE A 205 9.32 9.22 -4.18
CA PHE A 205 9.17 10.37 -3.28
C PHE A 205 10.22 11.45 -3.53
N VAL A 206 11.48 11.08 -3.80
CA VAL A 206 12.50 12.05 -4.21
C VAL A 206 12.13 12.72 -5.53
N TRP A 207 11.59 11.97 -6.49
CA TRP A 207 11.07 12.54 -7.74
C TRP A 207 9.95 13.54 -7.49
N THR A 208 9.00 13.26 -6.58
CA THR A 208 7.96 14.24 -6.24
C THR A 208 8.55 15.52 -5.68
N VAL A 209 9.61 15.46 -4.86
CA VAL A 209 10.31 16.63 -4.33
C VAL A 209 10.98 17.42 -5.45
N ALA A 210 11.72 16.73 -6.34
CA ALA A 210 12.44 17.36 -7.44
C ALA A 210 11.50 18.00 -8.47
N ILE A 211 10.45 17.29 -8.88
CA ILE A 211 9.43 17.79 -9.80
C ILE A 211 8.72 19.01 -9.20
N THR A 212 8.40 18.97 -7.90
CA THR A 212 7.78 20.12 -7.24
C THR A 212 8.71 21.33 -7.24
N ALA A 213 10.00 21.16 -6.99
CA ALA A 213 10.98 22.24 -7.04
C ALA A 213 11.03 22.92 -8.42
N VAL A 214 11.08 22.11 -9.49
CA VAL A 214 11.08 22.61 -10.87
C VAL A 214 9.74 23.25 -11.23
N GLY A 215 8.63 22.60 -10.86
CA GLY A 215 7.28 23.09 -11.13
C GLY A 215 7.00 24.44 -10.48
N VAL A 216 7.44 24.63 -9.23
CA VAL A 216 7.34 25.92 -8.51
C VAL A 216 8.14 27.01 -9.23
N LYS A 217 9.38 26.71 -9.64
CA LYS A 217 10.22 27.67 -10.38
C LYS A 217 9.61 28.07 -11.72
N ILE A 218 9.10 27.12 -12.50
CA ILE A 218 8.49 27.41 -13.81
C ILE A 218 7.20 28.20 -13.63
N ALA A 219 6.31 27.75 -12.75
CA ALA A 219 5.01 28.36 -12.56
C ALA A 219 5.15 29.81 -12.08
N LEU A 220 5.94 30.05 -11.03
CA LEU A 220 6.08 31.39 -10.46
C LEU A 220 7.15 32.23 -11.14
N GLY A 221 8.19 31.65 -11.75
CA GLY A 221 9.16 32.41 -12.54
C GLY A 221 8.46 33.19 -13.66
N GLY A 222 7.53 32.54 -14.37
CA GLY A 222 6.72 33.20 -15.40
C GLY A 222 5.81 34.32 -14.88
N TYR A 223 5.34 34.25 -13.62
CA TYR A 223 4.53 35.32 -13.01
C TYR A 223 5.36 36.46 -12.43
N LEU A 224 6.57 36.15 -11.92
CA LEU A 224 7.47 37.11 -11.28
C LEU A 224 8.42 37.77 -12.28
N GLY A 225 8.33 37.43 -13.57
CA GLY A 225 9.17 38.00 -14.63
C GLY A 225 10.61 37.53 -14.60
N MET A 226 10.88 36.36 -14.01
CA MET A 226 12.19 35.70 -13.95
C MET A 226 12.39 34.68 -15.08
#